data_AF-A0A1W9W4S7-F1
#
_entry.id   AF-A0A1W9W4S7-F1
#
_cell.length_a   1.000
_cell.length_b   1.000
_cell.length_c   1.000
_cell.angle_alpha   90.00
_cell.angle_beta   90.00
_cell.angle_gamma   90.00
#
_symmetry.space_group_name_H-M   'P 1'
#
loop_
_entity.id
_entity.type
_entity.pdbx_description
1 polymer ?
#
loop_
_entity_poly.entity_id
_entity_poly.type
_entity_poly.pdbx_seq_one_letter_code
_entity_poly.pdbx_strand_id
1 'polypeptide(L)'
;MISHPFPLIFLFMDDAKVDKILQYALLVASREDDLFDRELGPIHLIKYVYLADLAYAEEHGGQTFTGVNWQFYKFGPWANAVYQRLEPSLTEIGAVKKNLPSDFDDRDEWVRWRALDDKPEKLLARELPIIVTSSIRKNVHQFGKDTPELLAYVYSTPPMRAAAPNEYLDFSHLREIIRNSTQPEQHIERKSKKKKKMFKKKMDDLKVLAAKKLAAKRRRTLVSPIVKPRFDDVYFEGLAWLDSLAGKKVAEGEKEAVFSDSIWKSSARQDENVPD
;
A
#
# COMPACT_ATOMS: atom_id res chain seq x y z
N MET A 1 -17.24 27.02 34.35
CA MET A 1 -16.56 26.29 33.26
C MET A 1 -17.25 24.94 33.15
N ILE A 2 -18.08 24.75 32.11
CA ILE A 2 -18.83 23.51 31.93
C ILE A 2 -17.99 22.65 30.99
N SER A 3 -17.31 21.64 31.54
CA SER A 3 -16.67 20.58 30.76
C SER A 3 -17.77 19.68 30.21
N HIS A 4 -18.10 19.83 28.93
CA HIS A 4 -18.86 18.82 28.23
C HIS A 4 -17.94 17.61 27.98
N PRO A 5 -18.28 16.41 28.49
CA PRO A 5 -17.59 15.21 28.06
C PRO A 5 -17.94 15.00 26.59
N PHE A 6 -16.92 14.99 25.72
CA PHE A 6 -17.07 14.49 24.36
C PHE A 6 -17.56 13.03 24.45
N PRO A 7 -18.65 12.65 23.75
CA PRO A 7 -19.02 11.25 23.68
C PRO A 7 -17.91 10.53 22.92
N LEU A 8 -17.24 9.59 23.59
CA LEU A 8 -16.54 8.49 22.96
C LEU A 8 -17.59 7.71 22.15
N ILE A 9 -17.78 8.10 20.89
CA ILE A 9 -18.55 7.31 19.94
C ILE A 9 -17.69 6.07 19.69
N PHE A 10 -17.99 4.99 20.41
CA PHE A 10 -17.56 3.66 20.01
C PHE A 10 -18.21 3.37 18.65
N LEU A 11 -17.44 3.57 17.58
CA LEU A 11 -17.82 3.14 16.23
C LEU A 11 -17.81 1.60 16.27
N PHE A 12 -19.00 1.02 16.38
CA PHE A 12 -19.19 -0.41 16.20
C PHE A 12 -18.96 -0.74 14.72
N MET A 13 -18.29 -1.86 14.48
CA MET A 13 -18.10 -2.42 13.14
C MET A 13 -19.45 -2.72 12.49
N ASP A 14 -19.59 -2.39 11.21
CA ASP A 14 -20.73 -2.73 10.37
C ASP A 14 -20.42 -4.00 9.57
N ASP A 15 -20.82 -5.15 10.11
CA ASP A 15 -20.62 -6.48 9.51
C ASP A 15 -21.09 -6.53 8.06
N ALA A 16 -22.24 -5.92 7.73
CA ALA A 16 -22.80 -5.96 6.40
C ALA A 16 -21.90 -5.22 5.39
N LYS A 17 -21.28 -4.11 5.79
CA LYS A 17 -20.31 -3.40 4.94
C LYS A 17 -19.03 -4.20 4.75
N VAL A 18 -18.53 -4.84 5.81
CA VAL A 18 -17.36 -5.73 5.73
C VAL A 18 -17.64 -6.87 4.76
N ASP A 19 -18.78 -7.54 4.90
CA ASP A 19 -19.18 -8.65 4.03
C ASP A 19 -19.24 -8.24 2.57
N LYS A 20 -19.87 -7.09 2.27
CA LYS A 20 -19.94 -6.55 0.90
C LYS A 20 -18.56 -6.28 0.33
N ILE A 21 -17.61 -5.75 1.12
CA ILE A 21 -16.24 -5.53 0.63
C ILE A 21 -15.54 -6.86 0.36
N LEU A 22 -15.65 -7.83 1.27
CA LEU A 22 -15.05 -9.16 1.12
C LEU A 22 -15.57 -9.87 -0.13
N GLN A 23 -16.88 -9.89 -0.29
CA GLN A 23 -17.57 -10.46 -1.46
C GLN A 23 -17.13 -9.72 -2.74
N TYR A 24 -17.12 -8.40 -2.72
CA TYR A 24 -16.76 -7.59 -3.88
C TYR A 24 -15.32 -7.82 -4.32
N ALA A 25 -14.36 -7.85 -3.37
CA ALA A 25 -12.97 -8.11 -3.67
C ALA A 25 -12.76 -9.48 -4.34
N LEU A 26 -13.43 -10.52 -3.84
CA LEU A 26 -13.33 -11.86 -4.42
C LEU A 26 -13.99 -11.94 -5.80
N LEU A 27 -15.14 -11.30 -5.99
CA LEU A 27 -15.82 -11.22 -7.28
C LEU A 27 -15.00 -10.45 -8.32
N VAL A 28 -14.31 -9.38 -7.92
CA VAL A 28 -13.37 -8.69 -8.81
C VAL A 28 -12.23 -9.63 -9.19
N ALA A 29 -11.61 -10.32 -8.22
CA ALA A 29 -10.51 -11.24 -8.50
C ALA A 29 -10.92 -12.37 -9.46
N SER A 30 -12.15 -12.90 -9.36
CA SER A 30 -12.63 -13.94 -10.29
C SER A 30 -12.66 -13.52 -11.77
N ARG A 31 -12.58 -12.22 -12.04
CA ARG A 31 -12.58 -11.65 -13.40
C ARG A 31 -11.18 -11.38 -13.96
N GLU A 32 -10.12 -11.61 -13.18
CA GLU A 32 -8.75 -11.43 -13.68
C GLU A 32 -8.45 -12.43 -14.81
N ASP A 33 -7.65 -11.98 -15.78
CA ASP A 33 -7.35 -12.78 -16.97
C ASP A 33 -6.53 -14.03 -16.62
N ASP A 34 -5.58 -13.90 -15.68
CA ASP A 34 -4.79 -15.01 -15.17
C ASP A 34 -5.60 -15.85 -14.17
N LEU A 35 -5.73 -17.15 -14.45
CA LEU A 35 -6.37 -18.13 -13.56
C LEU A 35 -5.72 -18.17 -12.17
N PHE A 36 -4.43 -17.86 -12.07
CA PHE A 36 -3.73 -17.82 -10.81
C PHE A 36 -4.11 -16.61 -9.94
N ASP A 37 -4.60 -15.52 -10.52
CA ASP A 37 -4.98 -14.30 -9.80
C ASP A 37 -6.46 -14.29 -9.37
N ARG A 38 -7.21 -15.32 -9.78
CA ARG A 38 -8.63 -15.52 -9.41
C ARG A 38 -8.86 -16.04 -8.00
N GLU A 39 -7.79 -16.26 -7.23
CA GLU A 39 -7.86 -16.79 -5.88
C GLU A 39 -7.23 -15.83 -4.87
N LEU A 40 -8.00 -15.49 -3.83
CA LEU A 40 -7.52 -14.63 -2.75
C LEU A 40 -7.36 -15.44 -1.46
N GLY A 41 -6.24 -15.20 -0.76
CA GLY A 41 -6.04 -15.73 0.59
C GLY A 41 -6.60 -14.79 1.66
N PRO A 42 -6.79 -15.25 2.91
CA PRO A 42 -7.26 -14.43 4.04
C PRO A 42 -6.50 -13.12 4.23
N ILE A 43 -5.17 -13.13 4.07
CA ILE A 43 -4.34 -11.93 4.17
C ILE A 43 -4.79 -10.87 3.18
N HIS A 44 -4.95 -11.23 1.89
CA HIS A 44 -5.35 -10.30 0.82
C HIS A 44 -6.71 -9.68 1.11
N LEU A 45 -7.69 -10.52 1.47
CA LEU A 45 -9.06 -10.08 1.75
C LEU A 45 -9.09 -9.08 2.90
N ILE A 46 -8.39 -9.35 4.00
CA ILE A 46 -8.30 -8.43 5.15
C ILE A 46 -7.62 -7.13 4.73
N LYS A 47 -6.54 -7.18 3.94
CA LYS A 47 -5.87 -5.96 3.46
C LYS A 47 -6.76 -5.16 2.52
N TYR A 48 -7.59 -5.79 1.68
CA TYR A 48 -8.51 -5.07 0.82
C TYR A 48 -9.66 -4.40 1.59
N VAL A 49 -10.13 -4.98 2.71
CA VAL A 49 -11.05 -4.27 3.63
C VAL A 49 -10.36 -3.04 4.24
N TYR A 50 -9.11 -3.18 4.70
CA TYR A 50 -8.33 -2.06 5.21
C TYR A 50 -8.15 -0.95 4.16
N LEU A 51 -7.77 -1.30 2.93
CA LEU A 51 -7.55 -0.34 1.85
C LEU A 51 -8.86 0.33 1.38
N ALA A 52 -9.99 -0.36 1.50
CA ALA A 52 -11.31 0.24 1.29
C ALA A 52 -11.64 1.29 2.36
N ASP A 53 -11.37 0.98 3.63
CA ASP A 53 -11.52 1.94 4.73
C ASP A 53 -10.59 3.13 4.60
N LEU A 54 -9.32 2.90 4.22
CA LEU A 54 -8.36 3.95 3.97
C LEU A 54 -8.84 4.90 2.88
N ALA A 55 -9.22 4.37 1.71
CA ALA A 55 -9.72 5.19 0.60
C ALA A 55 -10.99 5.98 0.98
N TYR A 56 -11.88 5.37 1.78
CA TYR A 56 -13.05 6.09 2.27
C TYR A 56 -12.67 7.20 3.27
N ALA A 57 -11.77 6.90 4.21
CA ALA A 57 -11.31 7.86 5.21
C ALA A 57 -10.54 9.05 4.63
N GLU A 58 -9.79 8.84 3.55
CA GLU A 58 -9.11 9.90 2.79
C GLU A 58 -10.09 10.94 2.22
N GLU A 59 -11.32 10.53 1.87
CA GLU A 59 -12.35 11.41 1.33
C GLU A 59 -13.36 11.89 2.40
N HIS A 60 -13.39 11.24 3.56
CA HIS A 60 -14.38 11.49 4.64
C HIS A 60 -13.72 11.96 5.94
N GLY A 61 -12.55 12.58 5.85
CA GLY A 61 -11.91 13.26 6.96
C GLY A 61 -11.54 12.34 8.12
N GLY A 62 -11.04 11.14 7.79
CA GLY A 62 -10.60 10.14 8.76
C GLY A 62 -11.70 9.18 9.23
N GLN A 63 -12.94 9.32 8.77
CA GLN A 63 -14.01 8.35 9.08
C GLN A 63 -13.88 7.13 8.17
N THR A 64 -13.81 5.93 8.73
CA THR A 64 -13.76 4.68 7.96
C THR A 64 -15.16 4.27 7.49
N PHE A 65 -15.24 3.46 6.43
CA PHE A 65 -16.53 3.04 5.87
C PHE A 65 -17.19 1.99 6.77
N THR A 66 -16.39 1.03 7.24
CA THR A 66 -16.85 -0.16 7.97
C THR A 66 -16.89 0.04 9.49
N GLY A 67 -16.17 1.03 10.03
CA GLY A 67 -16.00 1.17 11.48
C GLY A 67 -15.07 0.11 12.11
N VAL A 68 -14.32 -0.67 11.32
CA VAL A 68 -13.37 -1.64 11.85
C VAL A 68 -12.29 -0.94 12.69
N ASN A 69 -12.04 -1.46 13.89
CA ASN A 69 -10.96 -1.01 14.75
C ASN A 69 -9.65 -1.73 14.39
N TRP A 70 -8.89 -1.15 13.46
CA TRP A 70 -7.66 -1.73 12.93
C TRP A 70 -6.51 -1.66 13.92
N GLN A 71 -5.76 -2.74 14.09
CA GLN A 71 -4.54 -2.80 14.89
C GLN A 71 -3.34 -3.13 14.02
N PHE A 72 -2.18 -2.50 14.25
CA PHE A 72 -0.94 -2.97 13.67
C PHE A 72 -0.51 -4.27 14.39
N TYR A 73 -0.72 -5.42 13.75
CA TYR A 73 -0.36 -6.71 14.32
C TYR A 73 0.32 -7.62 13.29
N LYS A 74 1.52 -8.10 13.63
CA LYS A 74 2.37 -8.96 12.78
C LYS A 74 2.52 -8.42 11.36
N PHE A 75 1.69 -8.88 10.43
CA PHE A 75 1.73 -8.58 9.00
C PHE A 75 0.90 -7.32 8.64
N GLY A 76 0.96 -6.27 9.47
CA GLY A 76 0.30 -4.98 9.22
C GLY A 76 -1.10 -4.85 9.85
N PRO A 77 -2.07 -4.18 9.18
CA PRO A 77 -3.40 -3.91 9.73
C PRO A 77 -4.20 -5.21 9.90
N TRP A 78 -4.69 -5.44 11.11
CA TRP A 78 -5.40 -6.64 11.48
C TRP A 78 -6.61 -6.32 12.33
N ALA A 79 -7.67 -7.12 12.16
CA ALA A 79 -8.84 -7.11 13.03
C ALA A 79 -9.43 -8.53 13.06
N ASN A 80 -9.49 -9.13 14.25
CA ASN A 80 -10.06 -10.48 14.41
C ASN A 80 -11.53 -10.53 13.97
N ALA A 81 -12.28 -9.44 14.18
CA ALA A 81 -13.67 -9.34 13.76
C ALA A 81 -13.82 -9.49 12.22
N VAL A 82 -12.92 -8.90 11.42
CA VAL A 82 -12.92 -9.07 9.96
C VAL A 82 -12.55 -10.51 9.57
N TYR A 83 -11.56 -11.11 10.25
CA TYR A 83 -11.19 -12.51 10.01
C TYR A 83 -12.39 -13.46 10.23
N GLN A 84 -13.17 -13.23 11.29
CA GLN A 84 -14.38 -14.01 11.59
C GLN A 84 -15.49 -13.83 10.53
N ARG A 85 -15.49 -12.73 9.76
CA ARG A 85 -16.44 -12.51 8.66
C ARG A 85 -16.07 -13.22 7.36
N LEU A 86 -14.81 -13.64 7.16
CA LEU A 86 -14.35 -14.23 5.89
C LEU A 86 -15.20 -15.43 5.46
N GLU A 87 -15.37 -16.43 6.32
CA GLU A 87 -16.10 -17.64 5.96
C GLU A 87 -17.60 -17.40 5.71
N PRO A 88 -18.36 -16.75 6.61
CA PRO A 88 -19.78 -16.49 6.36
C PRO A 88 -20.01 -15.59 5.14
N SER A 89 -19.21 -14.53 4.95
CA SER A 89 -19.41 -13.60 3.83
C SER A 89 -19.16 -14.25 2.48
N LEU A 90 -18.12 -15.09 2.37
CA LEU A 90 -17.73 -15.69 1.10
C LEU A 90 -18.61 -16.89 0.75
N THR A 91 -19.05 -17.65 1.75
CA THR A 91 -20.00 -18.75 1.54
C THR A 91 -21.34 -18.25 1.00
N GLU A 92 -21.78 -17.05 1.41
CA GLU A 92 -23.02 -16.42 0.93
C GLU A 92 -23.05 -16.22 -0.60
N ILE A 93 -21.90 -15.91 -1.21
CA ILE A 93 -21.77 -15.78 -2.68
C ILE A 93 -21.40 -17.10 -3.37
N GLY A 94 -21.45 -18.22 -2.66
CA GLY A 94 -21.11 -19.55 -3.19
C GLY A 94 -19.63 -19.72 -3.50
N ALA A 95 -18.74 -19.00 -2.81
CA ALA A 95 -17.30 -19.17 -2.99
C ALA A 95 -16.82 -20.53 -2.46
N VAL A 96 -15.78 -21.06 -3.10
CA VAL A 96 -15.15 -22.33 -2.72
C VAL A 96 -13.87 -22.04 -1.94
N LYS A 97 -13.73 -22.69 -0.78
CA LYS A 97 -12.52 -22.73 0.04
C LYS A 97 -11.63 -23.89 -0.42
N LYS A 98 -10.36 -23.63 -0.67
CA LYS A 98 -9.33 -24.62 -0.97
C LYS A 98 -8.26 -24.56 0.10
N ASN A 99 -7.99 -25.69 0.73
CA ASN A 99 -6.87 -25.85 1.64
C ASN A 99 -5.70 -26.48 0.86
N LEU A 100 -4.53 -25.89 1.00
CA LEU A 100 -3.28 -26.38 0.42
C LEU A 100 -2.36 -26.82 1.56
N PRO A 101 -1.67 -27.97 1.43
CA PRO A 101 -0.72 -28.41 2.43
C PRO A 101 0.42 -27.39 2.57
N SER A 102 0.89 -27.17 3.79
CA SER A 102 2.09 -26.37 4.02
C SER A 102 3.32 -27.27 3.92
N ASP A 103 4.35 -26.82 3.19
CA ASP A 103 5.65 -27.51 3.11
C ASP A 103 6.51 -27.32 4.39
N PHE A 104 5.98 -26.65 5.41
CA PHE A 104 6.66 -26.36 6.67
C PHE A 104 5.86 -26.97 7.83
N ASP A 105 6.52 -27.79 8.64
CA ASP A 105 5.94 -28.58 9.75
C ASP A 105 5.14 -27.75 10.78
N ASP A 106 5.40 -26.44 10.87
CA ASP A 106 4.83 -25.54 11.90
C ASP A 106 3.78 -24.54 11.38
N ARG A 107 3.27 -24.68 10.14
CA ARG A 107 2.31 -23.72 9.58
C ARG A 107 0.96 -24.34 9.22
N ASP A 108 -0.10 -23.61 9.59
CA ASP A 108 -1.48 -23.88 9.19
C ASP A 108 -1.59 -24.03 7.66
N GLU A 109 -2.51 -24.90 7.23
CA GLU A 109 -2.90 -25.09 5.84
C GLU A 109 -3.13 -23.75 5.13
N TRP A 110 -2.61 -23.60 3.92
CA TRP A 110 -2.78 -22.39 3.13
C TRP A 110 -4.20 -22.35 2.57
N VAL A 111 -5.02 -21.44 3.08
CA VAL A 111 -6.40 -21.24 2.63
C VAL A 111 -6.46 -20.28 1.44
N ARG A 112 -7.16 -20.69 0.37
CA ARG A 112 -7.51 -19.85 -0.79
C ARG A 112 -9.00 -19.90 -1.05
N TRP A 113 -9.56 -18.76 -1.44
CA TRP A 113 -10.96 -18.62 -1.82
C TRP A 113 -11.09 -18.27 -3.28
N ARG A 114 -12.13 -18.82 -3.93
CA ARG A 114 -12.48 -18.53 -5.31
C ARG A 114 -13.99 -18.36 -5.45
N ALA A 115 -14.45 -17.31 -6.11
CA ALA A 115 -15.85 -17.20 -6.52
C ALA A 115 -16.12 -18.03 -7.78
N LEU A 116 -17.26 -18.73 -7.82
CA LEU A 116 -17.68 -19.55 -8.97
C LEU A 116 -18.49 -18.77 -10.00
N ASP A 117 -19.22 -17.75 -9.58
CA ASP A 117 -20.02 -16.87 -10.43
C ASP A 117 -19.65 -15.41 -10.16
N ASP A 118 -19.34 -14.66 -11.23
CA ASP A 118 -18.96 -13.25 -11.18
C ASP A 118 -20.15 -12.31 -11.43
N LYS A 119 -21.32 -12.84 -11.79
CA LYS A 119 -22.53 -12.04 -12.07
C LYS A 119 -22.95 -11.10 -10.93
N PRO A 120 -22.83 -11.47 -9.64
CA PRO A 120 -23.22 -10.57 -8.55
C PRO A 120 -22.34 -9.31 -8.45
N GLU A 121 -21.16 -9.26 -9.09
CA GLU A 121 -20.21 -8.13 -9.00
C GLU A 121 -20.87 -6.79 -9.31
N LYS A 122 -21.63 -6.72 -10.41
CA LYS A 122 -22.27 -5.47 -10.85
C LYS A 122 -23.38 -5.01 -9.93
N LEU A 123 -24.07 -5.93 -9.25
CA LEU A 123 -25.11 -5.60 -8.29
C LEU A 123 -24.46 -5.03 -7.02
N LEU A 124 -23.45 -5.73 -6.50
CA LEU A 124 -22.71 -5.32 -5.31
C LEU A 124 -21.96 -3.99 -5.52
N ALA A 125 -21.42 -3.77 -6.72
CA ALA A 125 -20.79 -2.51 -7.11
C ALA A 125 -21.74 -1.31 -7.04
N ARG A 126 -23.06 -1.51 -7.19
CA ARG A 126 -24.06 -0.43 -7.10
C ARG A 126 -24.45 -0.11 -5.65
N GLU A 127 -24.23 -1.04 -4.74
CA GLU A 127 -24.54 -0.88 -3.31
C GLU A 127 -23.39 -0.25 -2.52
N LEU A 128 -22.16 -0.40 -3.01
CA LEU A 128 -20.97 0.17 -2.40
C LEU A 128 -20.66 1.57 -2.95
N PRO A 129 -20.08 2.47 -2.13
CA PRO A 129 -19.60 3.76 -2.62
C PRO A 129 -18.58 3.61 -3.77
N ILE A 130 -18.59 4.55 -4.71
CA ILE A 130 -17.69 4.54 -5.88
C ILE A 130 -16.21 4.53 -5.45
N ILE A 131 -15.88 5.26 -4.38
CA ILE A 131 -14.51 5.33 -3.83
C ILE A 131 -14.06 3.94 -3.36
N VAL A 132 -14.92 3.23 -2.64
CA VAL A 132 -14.65 1.87 -2.14
C VAL A 132 -14.49 0.89 -3.30
N THR A 133 -15.43 0.86 -4.24
CA THR A 133 -15.37 -0.07 -5.38
C THR A 133 -14.18 0.20 -6.30
N SER A 134 -13.87 1.48 -6.56
CA SER A 134 -12.71 1.87 -7.37
C SER A 134 -11.39 1.52 -6.68
N SER A 135 -11.29 1.72 -5.36
CA SER A 135 -10.11 1.33 -4.58
C SER A 135 -9.90 -0.17 -4.62
N ILE A 136 -10.94 -0.96 -4.33
CA ILE A 136 -10.86 -2.43 -4.34
C ILE A 136 -10.46 -2.92 -5.73
N ARG A 137 -11.10 -2.44 -6.80
CA ARG A 137 -10.77 -2.88 -8.16
C ARG A 137 -9.33 -2.57 -8.54
N LYS A 138 -8.86 -1.36 -8.22
CA LYS A 138 -7.47 -0.97 -8.46
C LYS A 138 -6.50 -1.89 -7.72
N ASN A 139 -6.72 -2.11 -6.42
CA ASN A 139 -5.80 -2.88 -5.57
C ASN A 139 -5.82 -4.37 -5.92
N VAL A 140 -6.98 -4.96 -6.19
CA VAL A 140 -7.09 -6.35 -6.64
C VAL A 140 -6.36 -6.56 -7.97
N HIS A 141 -6.54 -5.65 -8.93
CA HIS A 141 -5.86 -5.74 -10.22
C HIS A 141 -4.34 -5.50 -10.11
N GLN A 142 -3.92 -4.59 -9.22
CA GLN A 142 -2.51 -4.28 -9.02
C GLN A 142 -1.76 -5.42 -8.32
N PHE A 143 -2.33 -5.97 -7.25
CA PHE A 143 -1.61 -6.91 -6.39
C PHE A 143 -2.05 -8.35 -6.57
N GLY A 144 -3.31 -8.62 -6.92
CA GLY A 144 -3.83 -9.99 -7.09
C GLY A 144 -3.49 -10.89 -5.89
N LYS A 145 -2.62 -11.89 -6.15
CA LYS A 145 -2.06 -12.84 -5.15
C LYS A 145 -0.66 -12.46 -4.62
N ASP A 146 -0.05 -11.38 -5.11
CA ASP A 146 1.27 -10.92 -4.70
C ASP A 146 1.22 -10.33 -3.28
N THR A 147 1.45 -11.20 -2.31
CA THR A 147 1.45 -10.83 -0.90
C THR A 147 2.61 -9.89 -0.56
N PRO A 148 3.87 -10.10 -1.02
CA PRO A 148 4.97 -9.17 -0.76
C PRO A 148 4.68 -7.73 -1.20
N GLU A 149 4.22 -7.51 -2.43
CA GLU A 149 3.96 -6.17 -2.96
C GLU A 149 2.78 -5.51 -2.24
N LEU A 150 1.70 -6.27 -1.98
CA LEU A 150 0.57 -5.79 -1.19
C LEU A 150 0.98 -5.37 0.21
N LEU A 151 1.82 -6.16 0.89
CA LEU A 151 2.28 -5.82 2.23
C LEU A 151 3.17 -4.59 2.21
N ALA A 152 4.09 -4.47 1.25
CA ALA A 152 4.93 -3.29 1.09
C ALA A 152 4.07 -2.02 0.95
N TYR A 153 3.06 -2.05 0.07
CA TYR A 153 2.12 -0.94 -0.10
C TYR A 153 1.34 -0.64 1.18
N VAL A 154 0.85 -1.66 1.88
CA VAL A 154 0.12 -1.46 3.13
C VAL A 154 1.01 -0.81 4.20
N TYR A 155 2.29 -1.20 4.31
CA TYR A 155 3.22 -0.59 5.26
C TYR A 155 3.57 0.88 4.94
N SER A 156 3.46 1.31 3.68
CA SER A 156 3.70 2.70 3.29
C SER A 156 2.51 3.63 3.56
N THR A 157 1.33 3.08 3.86
CA THR A 157 0.13 3.90 4.14
C THR A 157 0.28 4.77 5.39
N PRO A 158 -0.30 5.99 5.44
CA PRO A 158 -0.13 6.90 6.57
C PRO A 158 -0.50 6.32 7.94
N PRO A 159 -1.66 5.64 8.12
CA PRO A 159 -1.99 5.06 9.43
C PRO A 159 -0.97 4.02 9.91
N MET A 160 -0.40 3.24 8.98
CA MET A 160 0.62 2.22 9.27
C MET A 160 2.00 2.82 9.60
N ARG A 161 2.37 3.93 8.94
CA ARG A 161 3.62 4.64 9.23
C ARG A 161 3.56 5.37 10.57
N ALA A 162 2.38 5.82 10.97
CA ALA A 162 2.17 6.49 12.26
C ALA A 162 2.06 5.53 13.46
N ALA A 163 1.70 4.26 13.24
CA ALA A 163 1.53 3.27 14.31
C ALA A 163 2.80 2.48 14.63
N ALA A 164 2.93 2.10 15.90
CA ALA A 164 3.85 1.07 16.38
C ALA A 164 3.14 -0.30 16.49
N PRO A 165 3.89 -1.42 16.55
CA PRO A 165 3.30 -2.74 16.75
C PRO A 165 2.38 -2.78 17.96
N ASN A 166 1.24 -3.45 17.81
CA ASN A 166 0.12 -3.59 18.74
C ASN A 166 -0.69 -2.31 19.00
N GLU A 167 -0.40 -1.18 18.36
CA GLU A 167 -1.24 0.00 18.44
C GLU A 167 -2.43 -0.05 17.48
N TYR A 168 -3.51 0.63 17.84
CA TYR A 168 -4.62 0.88 16.94
C TYR A 168 -4.25 1.94 15.90
N LEU A 169 -4.73 1.75 14.68
CA LEU A 169 -4.46 2.66 13.57
C LEU A 169 -5.38 3.88 13.67
N ASP A 170 -4.77 5.06 13.65
CA ASP A 170 -5.49 6.32 13.66
C ASP A 170 -5.64 6.87 12.24
N PHE A 171 -6.89 7.05 11.81
CA PHE A 171 -7.25 7.66 10.52
C PHE A 171 -7.50 9.17 10.65
N SER A 172 -7.54 9.71 11.88
CA SER A 172 -7.89 11.12 12.14
C SER A 172 -6.95 12.11 11.43
N HIS A 173 -5.69 11.72 11.22
CA HIS A 173 -4.67 12.56 10.58
C HIS A 173 -5.02 12.89 9.12
N LEU A 174 -5.82 12.04 8.46
CA LEU A 174 -6.30 12.28 7.10
C LEU A 174 -7.24 13.50 7.02
N ARG A 175 -7.87 13.88 8.15
CA ARG A 175 -8.70 15.08 8.24
C ARG A 175 -7.92 16.37 7.98
N GLU A 176 -6.66 16.40 8.41
CA GLU A 176 -5.80 17.59 8.26
C GLU A 176 -5.39 17.77 6.79
N ILE A 177 -5.17 16.66 6.08
CA ILE A 177 -4.86 16.67 4.64
C ILE A 177 -6.01 17.30 3.83
N ILE A 178 -7.26 16.90 4.08
CA ILE A 178 -8.43 17.45 3.38
C ILE A 178 -8.62 18.94 3.67
N ARG A 179 -8.44 19.36 4.92
CA ARG A 179 -8.53 20.77 5.32
C ARG A 179 -7.47 21.63 4.65
N ASN A 180 -6.27 21.09 4.47
CA ASN A 180 -5.16 21.81 3.83
C ASN A 180 -5.25 21.75 2.29
N SER A 181 -5.94 20.75 1.72
CA SER A 181 -6.15 20.60 0.28
C SER A 181 -7.33 21.40 -0.28
N THR A 182 -8.10 22.11 0.55
CA THR A 182 -9.21 22.99 0.13
C THR A 182 -8.74 24.31 -0.54
N GLN A 183 -7.62 24.25 -1.27
CA GLN A 183 -7.25 25.25 -2.28
C GLN A 183 -8.04 24.94 -3.57
N PRO A 184 -8.46 25.94 -4.36
CA PRO A 184 -9.60 25.84 -5.26
C PRO A 184 -9.40 24.76 -6.32
N GLU A 185 -10.46 23.98 -6.54
CA GLU A 185 -10.63 22.98 -7.60
C GLU A 185 -9.91 23.43 -8.87
N GLN A 186 -8.84 22.71 -9.24
CA GLN A 186 -8.40 22.71 -10.62
C GLN A 186 -9.49 21.99 -11.41
N HIS A 187 -10.46 22.76 -11.89
CA HIS A 187 -11.47 22.37 -12.84
C HIS A 187 -10.79 21.55 -13.95
N ILE A 188 -10.92 20.22 -13.90
CA ILE A 188 -10.41 19.34 -14.94
C ILE A 188 -11.29 19.59 -16.16
N GLU A 189 -10.94 20.61 -16.95
CA GLU A 189 -11.50 20.77 -18.28
C GLU A 189 -11.28 19.44 -19.01
N ARG A 190 -12.38 18.73 -19.31
CA ARG A 190 -12.38 17.64 -20.27
C ARG A 190 -11.81 18.18 -21.58
N LYS A 191 -10.50 17.98 -21.80
CA LYS A 191 -9.80 18.49 -22.97
C LYS A 191 -10.50 17.97 -24.22
N SER A 192 -11.13 18.89 -24.96
CA SER A 192 -11.76 18.66 -26.26
C SER A 192 -10.86 17.80 -27.16
N LYS A 193 -11.47 16.96 -28.02
CA LYS A 193 -10.75 16.07 -28.97
C LYS A 193 -9.65 16.81 -29.76
N LYS A 194 -9.84 18.11 -30.03
CA LYS A 194 -8.85 19.00 -30.68
C LYS A 194 -7.62 19.28 -29.81
N LYS A 195 -7.80 19.53 -28.50
CA LYS A 195 -6.71 19.71 -27.52
C LYS A 195 -5.92 18.40 -27.32
N LYS A 196 -6.57 17.23 -27.31
CA LYS A 196 -5.89 15.91 -27.25
C LYS A 196 -5.00 15.64 -28.47
N LYS A 197 -5.47 15.96 -29.68
CA LYS A 197 -4.68 15.82 -30.92
C LYS A 197 -3.46 16.76 -30.93
N MET A 198 -3.63 18.00 -30.48
CA MET A 198 -2.53 18.95 -30.34
C MET A 198 -1.50 18.53 -29.29
N PHE A 199 -1.97 17.96 -28.16
CA PHE A 199 -1.08 17.44 -27.12
C PHE A 199 -0.28 16.23 -27.63
N LYS A 200 -0.92 15.28 -28.33
CA LYS A 200 -0.22 14.14 -28.95
C LYS A 200 0.84 14.61 -29.94
N LYS A 201 0.52 15.59 -30.80
CA LYS A 201 1.49 16.17 -31.74
C LYS A 201 2.68 16.81 -31.02
N LYS A 202 2.43 17.60 -29.96
CA LYS A 202 3.51 18.18 -29.14
C LYS A 202 4.38 17.13 -28.44
N MET A 203 3.77 16.02 -28.00
CA MET A 203 4.50 14.90 -27.39
C MET A 203 5.37 14.16 -28.40
N ASP A 204 4.86 13.93 -29.62
CA ASP A 204 5.63 13.32 -30.69
C ASP A 204 6.79 14.23 -31.12
N ASP A 205 6.57 15.54 -31.23
CA ASP A 205 7.63 16.53 -31.51
C ASP A 205 8.71 16.53 -30.41
N LEU A 206 8.31 16.42 -29.14
CA LEU A 206 9.23 16.30 -28.00
C LEU A 206 10.05 15.01 -28.04
N LYS A 207 9.45 13.88 -28.41
CA LYS A 207 10.17 12.61 -28.59
C LYS A 207 11.22 12.70 -29.70
N VAL A 208 10.89 13.35 -30.83
CA VAL A 208 11.82 13.57 -31.94
C VAL A 208 12.97 14.49 -31.51
N LEU A 209 12.69 15.56 -30.77
CA LEU A 209 13.72 16.45 -30.24
C LEU A 209 14.63 15.75 -29.22
N ALA A 210 14.07 14.92 -28.35
CA ALA A 210 14.83 14.11 -27.39
C ALA A 210 15.74 13.10 -28.11
N ALA A 211 15.23 12.39 -29.13
CA ALA A 211 16.03 11.47 -29.93
C ALA A 211 17.18 12.17 -30.67
N LYS A 212 16.95 13.36 -31.24
CA LYS A 212 18.00 14.18 -31.87
C LYS A 212 19.06 14.63 -30.86
N LYS A 213 18.66 15.06 -29.65
CA LYS A 213 19.60 15.40 -28.56
C LYS A 213 20.40 14.19 -28.08
N LEU A 214 19.78 13.01 -28.00
CA LEU A 214 20.45 11.77 -27.60
C LEU A 214 21.48 11.34 -28.66
N ALA A 215 21.13 11.44 -29.94
CA ALA A 215 22.03 11.17 -31.05
C ALA A 215 23.23 12.16 -31.09
N ALA A 216 22.98 13.44 -30.78
CA ALA A 216 24.05 14.44 -30.66
C ALA A 216 24.95 14.19 -29.43
N LYS A 217 24.40 13.71 -28.32
CA LYS A 217 25.19 13.26 -27.14
C LYS A 217 26.04 12.02 -27.44
N ARG A 218 25.51 11.06 -28.22
CA ARG A 218 26.27 9.86 -28.64
C ARG A 218 27.47 10.16 -29.54
N ARG A 219 27.52 11.34 -30.18
CA ARG A 219 28.68 11.83 -30.94
C ARG A 219 29.75 12.50 -30.08
N ARG A 220 29.48 12.76 -28.80
CA ARG A 220 30.54 13.19 -27.88
C ARG A 220 31.35 11.96 -27.50
N THR A 221 32.65 12.03 -27.73
CA THR A 221 33.62 11.03 -27.28
C THR A 221 33.45 10.88 -25.77
N LEU A 222 32.85 9.77 -25.34
CA LEU A 222 32.79 9.40 -23.94
C LEU A 222 34.21 9.08 -23.50
N VAL A 223 34.69 9.72 -22.45
CA VAL A 223 35.93 9.32 -21.80
C VAL A 223 35.66 7.95 -21.19
N SER A 224 36.47 6.95 -21.56
CA SER A 224 36.36 5.62 -20.96
C SER A 224 36.49 5.75 -19.44
N PRO A 225 35.58 5.15 -18.65
CA PRO A 225 35.72 5.15 -17.20
C PRO A 225 37.08 4.55 -16.83
N ILE A 226 37.72 5.13 -15.82
CA ILE A 226 38.99 4.64 -15.31
C ILE A 226 38.74 3.22 -14.81
N VAL A 227 39.29 2.22 -15.52
CA VAL A 227 38.99 0.79 -15.33
C VAL A 227 39.55 0.24 -14.01
N LYS A 228 40.45 0.98 -13.35
CA LYS A 228 41.09 0.55 -12.10
C LYS A 228 41.03 1.67 -11.06
N PRO A 229 40.44 1.43 -9.88
CA PRO A 229 40.53 2.38 -8.77
C PRO A 229 42.00 2.68 -8.46
N ARG A 230 42.31 3.96 -8.21
CA ARG A 230 43.65 4.38 -7.77
C ARG A 230 43.76 4.11 -6.28
N PHE A 231 44.54 3.10 -5.94
CA PHE A 231 44.98 2.82 -4.57
C PHE A 231 46.37 3.43 -4.40
N ASP A 232 46.44 4.76 -4.39
CA ASP A 232 47.68 5.51 -4.12
C ASP A 232 47.80 5.82 -2.62
N ASP A 233 48.93 6.39 -2.23
CA ASP A 233 49.19 6.73 -0.82
C ASP A 233 48.11 7.68 -0.26
N VAL A 234 47.60 8.59 -1.11
CA VAL A 234 46.51 9.52 -0.75
C VAL A 234 45.21 8.76 -0.42
N TYR A 235 44.89 7.69 -1.16
CA TYR A 235 43.75 6.82 -0.85
C TYR A 235 43.89 6.17 0.53
N PHE A 236 45.08 5.62 0.85
CA PHE A 236 45.32 4.96 2.13
C PHE A 236 45.38 5.95 3.31
N GLU A 237 45.96 7.14 3.10
CA GLU A 237 45.93 8.24 4.07
C GLU A 237 44.49 8.68 4.35
N GLY A 238 43.67 8.82 3.31
CA GLY A 238 42.26 9.16 3.44
C GLY A 238 41.47 8.08 4.20
N LEU A 239 41.75 6.80 3.93
CA LEU A 239 41.12 5.68 4.64
C LEU A 239 41.50 5.67 6.13
N ALA A 240 42.78 5.85 6.44
CA ALA A 240 43.27 5.92 7.81
C ALA A 240 42.69 7.13 8.58
N TRP A 241 42.53 8.26 7.90
CA TRP A 241 41.85 9.43 8.47
C TRP A 241 40.39 9.15 8.78
N LEU A 242 39.65 8.49 7.87
CA LEU A 242 38.25 8.09 8.12
C LEU A 242 38.15 7.09 9.29
N ASP A 243 39.02 6.10 9.35
CA ASP A 243 39.07 5.13 10.46
C ASP A 243 39.38 5.82 11.81
N SER A 244 40.19 6.87 11.81
CA SER A 244 40.46 7.66 13.03
C SER A 244 39.22 8.37 13.58
N LEU A 245 38.24 8.67 12.72
CA LEU A 245 36.97 9.28 13.10
C LEU A 245 35.92 8.25 13.56
N ALA A 246 36.13 6.96 13.28
CA ALA A 246 35.15 5.89 13.52
C ALA A 246 34.97 5.52 15.01
N GLY A 247 35.67 6.21 15.93
CA GLY A 247 35.53 6.01 17.37
C GLY A 247 36.11 4.67 17.86
N LYS A 248 35.66 4.21 19.03
CA LYS A 248 36.16 2.96 19.61
C LYS A 248 35.59 1.76 18.84
N LYS A 249 36.48 0.87 18.38
CA LYS A 249 36.08 -0.40 17.79
C LYS A 249 35.21 -1.20 18.76
N VAL A 250 34.10 -1.70 18.23
CA VAL A 250 33.17 -2.58 18.91
C VAL A 250 33.91 -3.90 19.17
N ALA A 251 33.97 -4.35 20.44
CA ALA A 251 34.68 -5.59 20.80
C ALA A 251 34.23 -6.79 19.95
N GLU A 252 35.15 -7.69 19.62
CA GLU A 252 34.82 -8.92 18.88
C GLU A 252 34.02 -9.88 19.78
N GLY A 253 33.05 -10.60 19.20
CA GLY A 253 32.19 -11.54 19.91
C GLY A 253 30.76 -11.59 19.36
N GLU A 254 29.97 -12.53 19.87
CA GLU A 254 28.55 -12.61 19.55
C GLU A 254 27.83 -11.41 20.16
N LYS A 255 27.11 -10.67 19.31
CA LYS A 255 26.39 -9.46 19.69
C LYS A 255 24.99 -9.52 19.11
N GLU A 256 24.02 -9.12 19.92
CA GLU A 256 22.66 -8.93 19.47
C GLU A 256 22.49 -7.49 19.02
N ALA A 257 22.09 -7.31 17.76
CA ALA A 257 21.68 -6.01 17.25
C ALA A 257 20.17 -5.84 17.51
N VAL A 258 19.81 -4.89 18.35
CA VAL A 258 18.41 -4.60 18.69
C VAL A 258 18.08 -3.18 18.22
N PHE A 259 16.94 -3.02 17.56
CA PHE A 259 16.39 -1.70 17.26
C PHE A 259 15.61 -1.19 18.47
N SER A 260 15.80 0.07 18.83
CA SER A 260 14.97 0.70 19.86
C SER A 260 13.52 0.83 19.35
N ASP A 261 12.54 0.56 20.22
CA ASP A 261 11.11 0.71 19.91
C ASP A 261 10.74 2.14 19.45
N SER A 262 11.55 3.14 19.82
CA SER A 262 11.37 4.52 19.34
C SER A 262 11.48 4.65 17.82
N ILE A 263 12.06 3.67 17.11
CA ILE A 263 12.15 3.65 15.65
C ILE A 263 10.77 3.71 14.99
N TRP A 264 9.75 3.10 15.61
CA TRP A 264 8.39 3.07 15.09
C TRP A 264 7.72 4.45 15.10
N LYS A 265 8.14 5.33 15.99
CA LYS A 265 7.62 6.71 16.10
C LYS A 265 8.62 7.75 15.60
N SER A 266 9.66 7.33 14.89
CA SER A 266 10.66 8.24 14.34
C SER A 266 10.09 9.07 13.20
N SER A 267 10.54 10.32 13.09
CA SER A 267 10.17 11.23 11.99
C SER A 267 10.53 10.68 10.61
N ALA A 268 11.59 9.87 10.53
CA ALA A 268 12.02 9.20 9.29
C ALA A 268 10.94 8.31 8.68
N ARG A 269 10.01 7.75 9.47
CA ARG A 269 8.88 6.97 8.95
C ARG A 269 7.75 7.86 8.41
N GLN A 270 7.66 9.11 8.86
CA GLN A 270 6.55 10.01 8.54
C GLN A 270 6.86 11.01 7.41
N ASP A 271 8.12 11.10 6.98
CA ASP A 271 8.55 12.00 5.90
C ASP A 271 7.87 11.64 4.56
N GLU A 272 7.66 12.64 3.70
CA GLU A 272 7.11 12.49 2.34
C GLU A 272 8.12 11.86 1.38
N ASN A 273 9.42 11.86 1.72
CA ASN A 273 10.51 11.37 0.88
C ASN A 273 10.99 9.95 1.21
N VAL A 274 10.18 9.15 1.93
CA VAL A 274 10.50 7.73 2.10
C VAL A 274 10.39 7.06 0.72
N PRO A 275 11.45 6.42 0.20
CA PRO A 275 11.39 5.78 -1.12
C PRO A 275 10.28 4.74 -1.20
N ASP A 276 9.47 4.82 -2.26
CA ASP A 276 8.51 3.78 -2.67
C ASP A 276 9.22 2.45 -3.01
#